data_AF-A0A9C7UKT8-F1
#
_entry.id   AF-A0A9C7UKT8-F1
#
_cell.length_a   1.000
_cell.length_b   1.000
_cell.length_c   1.000
_cell.angle_alpha   90.00
_cell.angle_beta   90.00
_cell.angle_gamma   90.00
#
_symmetry.space_group_name_H-M   'P 1'
#
loop_
_entity.id
_entity.type
_entity.pdbx_description
1 polymer ?
#
loop_
_entity_poly.entity_id
_entity_poly.type
_entity_poly.pdbx_seq_one_letter_code
_entity_poly.pdbx_strand_id
1 'polypeptide(L)'
;MVTVFLQNQYYPDHDAYLEALAEILKAEYEAIVASGAVLQVDCPDLAMGRHIVHRKKSVTEFRKAAARHIEVLNAATADIPPESMRLHLCWGNYAGPHHHDIALSDIIDLVYTARPQAISVEGANPRHGHEWIVFDRHPATRWKDNHSRGDRFNLQFHRASRTGCTADLRLCQ
;
A
#
# COMPACT_ATOMS: atom_id res chain seq x y z
N MET A 1 3.09 3.27 6.39
CA MET A 1 3.19 3.53 7.84
C MET A 1 3.94 2.41 8.52
N VAL A 2 4.52 2.66 9.68
CA VAL A 2 5.46 1.73 10.34
C VAL A 2 4.97 1.26 11.71
N THR A 3 3.71 1.54 12.06
CA THR A 3 3.21 1.36 13.45
C THR A 3 3.05 -0.11 13.86
N VAL A 4 3.01 -1.00 12.89
CA VAL A 4 3.05 -2.45 13.10
C VAL A 4 4.36 -2.90 13.76
N PHE A 5 5.46 -2.16 13.55
CA PHE A 5 6.78 -2.45 14.13
C PHE A 5 7.18 -1.50 15.26
N LEU A 6 6.76 -0.24 15.16
CA LEU A 6 7.02 0.78 16.18
C LEU A 6 5.71 1.06 16.93
N GLN A 7 5.54 0.42 18.08
CA GLN A 7 4.34 0.58 18.90
C GLN A 7 4.41 1.85 19.75
N ASN A 8 3.27 2.49 19.98
CA ASN A 8 3.17 3.65 20.85
C ASN A 8 3.58 3.29 22.29
N GLN A 9 4.51 4.05 22.86
CA GLN A 9 4.94 3.96 24.26
C GLN A 9 4.78 5.26 25.04
N TYR A 10 4.54 6.39 24.36
CA TYR A 10 4.68 7.74 24.92
C TYR A 10 3.51 8.68 24.66
N TYR A 11 2.68 8.41 23.65
CA TYR A 11 1.50 9.21 23.32
C TYR A 11 0.28 8.68 24.08
N PRO A 12 -0.71 9.54 24.40
CA PRO A 12 -1.86 9.16 25.23
C PRO A 12 -2.72 8.06 24.61
N ASP A 13 -2.79 8.01 23.29
CA ASP A 13 -3.50 6.97 22.55
C ASP A 13 -2.87 6.74 21.16
N HIS A 14 -3.43 5.79 20.42
CA HIS A 14 -2.93 5.40 19.11
C HIS A 14 -3.17 6.48 18.04
N ASP A 15 -4.24 7.27 18.14
CA ASP A 15 -4.55 8.31 17.15
C ASP A 15 -3.61 9.49 17.31
N ALA A 16 -3.34 9.93 18.55
CA ALA A 16 -2.33 10.95 18.85
C ALA A 16 -0.94 10.53 18.38
N TYR A 17 -0.61 9.24 18.50
CA TYR A 17 0.64 8.69 17.96
C TYR A 17 0.70 8.77 16.44
N LEU A 18 -0.38 8.37 15.76
CA LEU A 18 -0.47 8.40 14.31
C LEU A 18 -0.37 9.83 13.74
N GLU A 19 -1.05 10.78 14.36
CA GLU A 19 -1.01 12.19 13.96
C GLU A 19 0.39 12.79 14.13
N ALA A 20 1.04 12.50 15.27
CA ALA A 20 2.42 12.94 15.48
C ALA A 20 3.39 12.33 14.46
N LEU A 21 3.22 11.04 14.13
CA LEU A 21 4.01 10.40 13.09
C LEU A 21 3.78 11.03 11.71
N ALA A 22 2.54 11.37 11.36
CA ALA A 22 2.23 12.00 10.09
C ALA A 22 2.94 13.34 9.94
N GLU A 23 2.91 14.18 10.97
CA GLU A 23 3.60 15.47 11.00
C GLU A 23 5.12 15.31 10.82
N ILE A 24 5.73 14.34 11.53
CA ILE A 24 7.18 14.10 11.44
C ILE A 24 7.56 13.57 10.04
N LEU A 25 6.81 12.59 9.53
CA LEU A 25 7.15 11.94 8.26
C LEU A 25 6.87 12.84 7.05
N LYS A 26 5.97 13.81 7.16
CA LYS A 26 5.62 14.73 6.08
C LYS A 26 6.84 15.44 5.50
N ALA A 27 7.68 16.03 6.35
CA ALA A 27 8.88 16.74 5.91
C ALA A 27 9.87 15.81 5.19
N GLU A 28 10.03 14.57 5.67
CA GLU A 28 10.89 13.57 5.04
C GLU A 28 10.36 13.12 3.67
N TYR A 29 9.05 12.91 3.57
CA TYR A 29 8.40 12.54 2.32
C TYR A 29 8.51 13.66 1.26
N GLU A 30 8.29 14.91 1.68
CA GLU A 30 8.47 16.07 0.81
C GLU A 30 9.93 16.22 0.36
N ALA A 31 10.89 16.01 1.26
CA ALA A 31 12.31 16.05 0.92
C ALA A 31 12.71 14.96 -0.08
N ILE A 32 12.20 13.73 0.08
CA ILE A 32 12.42 12.63 -0.88
C ILE A 32 11.90 13.03 -2.27
N VAL A 33 10.68 13.57 -2.36
CA VAL A 33 10.11 13.96 -3.65
C VAL A 33 10.83 15.17 -4.24
N ALA A 34 11.23 16.14 -3.43
CA ALA A 34 12.00 17.30 -3.86
C ALA A 34 13.38 16.92 -4.43
N SER A 35 13.94 15.77 -4.04
CA SER A 35 15.17 15.24 -4.65
C SER A 35 14.99 14.74 -6.09
N GLY A 36 13.73 14.65 -6.58
CA GLY A 36 13.37 14.06 -7.87
C GLY A 36 13.12 12.55 -7.80
N ALA A 37 13.15 11.94 -6.60
CA ALA A 37 12.82 10.54 -6.42
C ALA A 37 11.31 10.28 -6.35
N VAL A 38 10.89 9.08 -6.75
CA VAL A 38 9.52 8.60 -6.49
C VAL A 38 9.44 8.05 -5.07
N LEU A 39 8.54 8.59 -4.27
CA LEU A 39 8.30 8.14 -2.91
C LEU A 39 7.54 6.80 -2.92
N GLN A 40 8.16 5.75 -2.39
CA GLN A 40 7.46 4.52 -2.03
C GLN A 40 7.08 4.58 -0.55
N VAL A 41 5.78 4.57 -0.25
CA VAL A 41 5.29 4.45 1.11
C VAL A 41 4.95 2.99 1.40
N ASP A 42 5.78 2.36 2.23
CA ASP A 42 5.54 1.00 2.69
C ASP A 42 4.46 1.02 3.78
N CYS A 43 3.36 0.29 3.56
CA CYS A 43 2.19 0.26 4.43
C CYS A 43 1.84 -1.15 4.89
N PRO A 44 2.76 -1.86 5.59
CA PRO A 44 2.46 -3.16 6.16
C PRO A 44 1.30 -3.15 7.16
N ASP A 45 0.98 -2.01 7.78
CA ASP A 45 -0.19 -1.90 8.66
C ASP A 45 -1.52 -2.25 7.97
N LEU A 46 -1.62 -2.02 6.66
CA LEU A 46 -2.84 -2.22 5.88
C LEU A 46 -3.11 -3.68 5.53
N ALA A 47 -2.09 -4.55 5.57
CA ALA A 47 -2.22 -5.98 5.27
C ALA A 47 -1.61 -6.85 6.38
N MET A 48 -0.28 -6.88 6.51
CA MET A 48 0.43 -7.60 7.57
C MET A 48 -0.08 -7.26 8.98
N GLY A 49 -0.51 -6.02 9.21
CA GLY A 49 -1.08 -5.57 10.48
C GLY A 49 -2.26 -6.42 10.96
N ARG A 50 -3.03 -7.03 10.05
CA ARG A 50 -4.14 -7.94 10.41
C ARG A 50 -3.65 -9.16 11.16
N HIS A 51 -2.51 -9.71 10.76
CA HIS A 51 -1.94 -10.93 11.33
C HIS A 51 -1.12 -10.65 12.59
N ILE A 52 -0.34 -9.55 12.61
CA ILE A 52 0.60 -9.27 13.70
C ILE A 52 -0.10 -8.58 14.89
N VAL A 53 -0.57 -7.34 14.68
CA VAL A 53 -1.08 -6.49 15.77
C VAL A 53 -2.58 -6.71 16.01
N HIS A 54 -3.33 -7.01 14.95
CA HIS A 54 -4.78 -7.11 14.99
C HIS A 54 -5.32 -8.55 14.90
N ARG A 55 -4.52 -9.54 15.33
CA ARG A 55 -4.85 -10.97 15.24
C ARG A 55 -6.23 -11.36 15.79
N LYS A 56 -6.66 -10.69 16.87
CA LYS A 56 -7.92 -10.94 17.58
C LYS A 56 -9.11 -10.11 17.06
N LYS A 57 -8.89 -9.16 16.15
CA LYS A 57 -9.94 -8.31 15.60
C LYS A 57 -10.68 -9.05 14.47
N SER A 58 -11.97 -8.78 14.34
CA SER A 58 -12.73 -9.12 13.14
C SER A 58 -12.21 -8.37 11.91
N VAL A 59 -12.58 -8.82 10.70
CA VAL A 59 -12.26 -8.10 9.46
C VAL A 59 -12.81 -6.67 9.49
N THR A 60 -14.04 -6.48 9.98
CA THR A 60 -14.67 -5.15 10.10
C THR A 60 -13.88 -4.21 11.02
N GLU A 61 -13.43 -4.69 12.17
CA GLU A 61 -12.62 -3.89 13.09
C GLU A 61 -11.23 -3.59 12.55
N PHE A 62 -10.65 -4.53 11.79
CA PHE A 62 -9.38 -4.28 11.10
C PHE A 62 -9.53 -3.23 10.00
N ARG A 63 -10.60 -3.32 9.18
CA ARG A 63 -10.92 -2.34 8.14
C ARG A 63 -11.05 -0.92 8.71
N LYS A 64 -11.64 -0.75 9.90
CA LYS A 64 -11.69 0.56 10.60
C LYS A 64 -10.29 1.09 10.91
N ALA A 65 -9.39 0.25 11.41
CA ALA A 65 -8.01 0.64 11.68
C ALA A 65 -7.25 0.98 10.39
N ALA A 66 -7.41 0.18 9.33
CA ALA A 66 -6.81 0.43 8.02
C ALA A 66 -7.31 1.73 7.39
N ALA A 67 -8.61 2.02 7.47
CA ALA A 67 -9.19 3.28 7.00
C ALA A 67 -8.57 4.49 7.72
N ARG A 68 -8.45 4.42 9.05
CA ARG A 68 -7.79 5.47 9.84
C ARG A 68 -6.34 5.66 9.44
N HIS A 69 -5.60 4.59 9.18
CA HIS A 69 -4.23 4.66 8.70
C HIS A 69 -4.12 5.33 7.33
N ILE A 70 -5.08 5.09 6.43
CA ILE A 70 -5.15 5.76 5.13
C ILE A 70 -5.46 7.26 5.27
N GLU A 71 -6.35 7.65 6.19
CA GLU A 71 -6.62 9.07 6.47
C GLU A 71 -5.35 9.80 6.90
N VAL A 72 -4.60 9.21 7.84
CA VAL A 72 -3.35 9.76 8.36
C VAL A 72 -2.27 9.80 7.28
N LEU A 73 -2.14 8.75 6.48
CA LEU A 73 -1.26 8.73 5.31
C LEU A 73 -1.60 9.84 4.31
N ASN A 74 -2.88 10.04 4.03
CA ASN A 74 -3.34 11.07 3.12
C ASN A 74 -3.02 12.48 3.64
N ALA A 75 -3.10 12.70 4.96
CA ALA A 75 -2.68 13.94 5.59
C ALA A 75 -1.16 14.15 5.50
N ALA A 76 -0.37 13.12 5.79
CA ALA A 76 1.10 13.15 5.71
C ALA A 76 1.64 13.39 4.28
N THR A 77 0.81 13.15 3.26
CA THR A 77 1.17 13.27 1.83
C THR A 77 0.31 14.30 1.09
N ALA A 78 -0.33 15.22 1.84
CA ALA A 78 -1.27 16.19 1.28
C ALA A 78 -0.63 17.09 0.22
N ASP A 79 0.63 17.49 0.44
CA ASP A 79 1.38 18.44 -0.39
C ASP A 79 2.25 17.75 -1.46
N ILE A 80 2.17 16.42 -1.56
CA ILE A 80 2.89 15.63 -2.55
C ILE A 80 1.97 15.28 -3.73
N PRO A 81 2.40 15.51 -4.98
CA PRO A 81 1.65 15.07 -6.16
C PRO A 81 1.46 13.54 -6.18
N PRO A 82 0.23 13.03 -6.40
CA PRO A 82 -0.05 11.60 -6.47
C PRO A 82 0.88 10.78 -7.37
N GLU A 83 1.26 11.32 -8.53
CA GLU A 83 2.14 10.71 -9.53
C GLU A 83 3.58 10.51 -9.06
N SER A 84 4.00 11.26 -8.03
CA SER A 84 5.32 11.12 -7.41
C SER A 84 5.35 10.04 -6.33
N MET A 85 4.26 9.30 -6.14
CA MET A 85 4.09 8.34 -5.04
C MET A 85 3.60 6.98 -5.50
N ARG A 86 4.08 5.94 -4.82
CA ARG A 86 3.50 4.59 -4.86
C ARG A 86 3.32 4.02 -3.46
N LEU A 87 2.24 3.28 -3.25
CA LEU A 87 1.96 2.56 -2.01
C LEU A 87 2.41 1.12 -2.16
N HIS A 88 3.24 0.63 -1.24
CA HIS A 88 3.59 -0.79 -1.17
C HIS A 88 2.75 -1.48 -0.09
N LEU A 89 2.01 -2.50 -0.50
CA LEU A 89 1.17 -3.33 0.34
C LEU A 89 1.78 -4.74 0.42
N CYS A 90 2.11 -5.17 1.63
CA CYS A 90 2.75 -6.46 1.87
C CYS A 90 2.15 -7.19 3.07
N TRP A 91 2.31 -8.50 3.07
CA TRP A 91 1.90 -9.37 4.19
C TRP A 91 3.08 -9.78 5.07
N GLY A 92 4.25 -9.19 4.80
CA GLY A 92 5.47 -9.36 5.58
C GLY A 92 6.32 -10.51 5.05
N ASN A 93 7.64 -10.35 5.19
CA ASN A 93 8.62 -11.32 4.73
C ASN A 93 8.91 -12.40 5.80
N TYR A 94 7.89 -12.95 6.46
CA TYR A 94 8.09 -14.00 7.46
C TYR A 94 7.96 -15.38 6.84
N ALA A 95 8.82 -16.32 7.25
CA ALA A 95 8.75 -17.70 6.80
C ALA A 95 7.55 -18.41 7.49
N GLY A 96 6.38 -18.32 6.88
CA GLY A 96 5.17 -18.97 7.38
C GLY A 96 4.16 -19.29 6.27
N PRO A 97 3.08 -20.01 6.59
CA PRO A 97 2.12 -20.45 5.57
C PRO A 97 1.23 -19.33 5.04
N HIS A 98 1.29 -18.11 5.59
CA HIS A 98 0.46 -16.96 5.17
C HIS A 98 -1.08 -17.19 5.22
N HIS A 99 -1.52 -18.29 5.84
CA HIS A 99 -2.93 -18.67 5.98
C HIS A 99 -3.79 -17.74 6.87
N HIS A 100 -3.16 -16.82 7.61
CA HIS A 100 -3.86 -15.83 8.45
C HIS A 100 -3.87 -14.42 7.85
N ASP A 101 -3.31 -14.29 6.65
CA ASP A 101 -3.24 -13.03 5.94
C ASP A 101 -4.63 -12.60 5.48
N ILE A 102 -4.90 -11.29 5.57
CA ILE A 102 -6.13 -10.74 5.02
C ILE A 102 -6.12 -10.87 3.50
N ALA A 103 -7.26 -11.23 2.91
CA ALA A 103 -7.38 -11.23 1.46
C ALA A 103 -7.36 -9.80 0.93
N LEU A 104 -6.65 -9.54 -0.19
CA LEU A 104 -6.67 -8.22 -0.81
C LEU A 104 -8.08 -7.73 -1.14
N SER A 105 -8.99 -8.63 -1.56
CA SER A 105 -10.39 -8.30 -1.83
C SER A 105 -11.13 -7.69 -0.64
N ASP A 106 -10.69 -7.97 0.58
CA ASP A 106 -11.31 -7.46 1.80
C ASP A 106 -10.85 -6.04 2.17
N ILE A 107 -9.87 -5.48 1.47
CA ILE A 107 -9.28 -4.17 1.79
C ILE A 107 -9.00 -3.27 0.58
N ILE A 108 -9.00 -3.81 -0.64
CA ILE A 108 -8.57 -3.09 -1.85
C ILE A 108 -9.38 -1.81 -2.10
N ASP A 109 -10.67 -1.83 -1.76
CA ASP A 109 -11.56 -0.66 -1.83
C ASP A 109 -11.10 0.48 -0.93
N LEU A 110 -10.61 0.16 0.28
CA LEU A 110 -9.99 1.14 1.17
C LEU A 110 -8.68 1.62 0.58
N VAL A 111 -7.82 0.72 0.10
CA VAL A 111 -6.50 1.08 -0.47
C VAL A 111 -6.66 2.07 -1.63
N TYR A 112 -7.71 1.94 -2.46
CA TYR A 112 -8.00 2.90 -3.54
C TYR A 112 -8.35 4.32 -3.07
N THR A 113 -8.69 4.50 -1.80
CA THR A 113 -8.90 5.84 -1.22
C THR A 113 -7.60 6.56 -0.88
N ALA A 114 -6.47 5.85 -0.86
CA ALA A 114 -5.15 6.45 -0.67
C ALA A 114 -4.78 7.36 -1.86
N ARG A 115 -3.93 8.36 -1.59
CA ARG A 115 -3.47 9.34 -2.59
C ARG A 115 -2.48 8.80 -3.65
N PRO A 116 -1.53 7.88 -3.35
CA PRO A 116 -0.50 7.49 -4.33
C PRO A 116 -1.06 6.94 -5.65
N GLN A 117 -0.42 7.26 -6.80
CA GLN A 117 -0.86 6.87 -8.14
C GLN A 117 -0.50 5.42 -8.51
N ALA A 118 0.29 4.71 -7.71
CA ALA A 118 0.56 3.29 -7.97
C ALA A 118 0.45 2.47 -6.69
N ILE A 119 0.00 1.22 -6.82
CA ILE A 119 -0.02 0.23 -5.75
C ILE A 119 0.89 -0.92 -6.16
N SER A 120 1.87 -1.22 -5.33
CA SER A 120 2.73 -2.40 -5.43
C SER A 120 2.26 -3.43 -4.42
N VAL A 121 1.84 -4.61 -4.89
CA VAL A 121 1.42 -5.72 -4.02
C VAL A 121 2.44 -6.87 -4.06
N GLU A 122 2.58 -7.56 -2.94
CA GLU A 122 3.39 -8.76 -2.85
C GLU A 122 2.73 -9.93 -3.62
N GLY A 123 3.35 -10.35 -4.73
CA GLY A 123 2.83 -11.44 -5.59
C GLY A 123 3.69 -12.71 -5.62
N ALA A 124 4.80 -12.75 -4.88
CA ALA A 124 5.76 -13.85 -4.94
C ALA A 124 5.51 -14.98 -3.92
N ASN A 125 4.58 -14.79 -2.97
CA ASN A 125 4.20 -15.84 -2.03
C ASN A 125 3.06 -16.72 -2.63
N PRO A 126 3.01 -18.04 -2.35
CA PRO A 126 1.98 -18.93 -2.90
C PRO A 126 0.54 -18.53 -2.57
N ARG A 127 0.33 -17.82 -1.46
CA ARG A 127 -0.97 -17.32 -1.00
C ARG A 127 -1.43 -16.08 -1.77
N HIS A 128 -0.53 -15.21 -2.25
CA HIS A 128 -0.88 -13.93 -2.89
C HIS A 128 -0.52 -13.84 -4.38
N GLY A 129 0.12 -14.85 -4.97
CA GLY A 129 0.44 -14.87 -6.40
C GLY A 129 -0.76 -14.81 -7.37
N HIS A 130 -1.99 -14.99 -6.87
CA HIS A 130 -3.23 -14.89 -7.66
C HIS A 130 -3.95 -13.54 -7.50
N GLU A 131 -3.44 -12.62 -6.68
CA GLU A 131 -4.17 -11.39 -6.34
C GLU A 131 -4.34 -10.42 -7.51
N TRP A 132 -3.59 -10.61 -8.60
CA TRP A 132 -3.80 -9.86 -9.83
C TRP A 132 -5.26 -9.92 -10.32
N ILE A 133 -5.98 -11.03 -10.08
CA ILE A 133 -7.40 -11.20 -10.43
C ILE A 133 -8.31 -10.25 -9.63
N VAL A 134 -7.90 -9.84 -8.43
CA VAL A 134 -8.70 -8.94 -7.58
C VAL A 134 -8.87 -7.59 -8.27
N PHE A 135 -7.85 -7.09 -8.98
CA PHE A 135 -7.91 -5.83 -9.71
C PHE A 135 -8.91 -5.88 -10.88
N ASP A 136 -9.07 -7.02 -11.54
CA ASP A 136 -10.09 -7.21 -12.58
C ASP A 136 -11.52 -7.19 -12.00
N ARG A 137 -11.70 -7.76 -10.81
CA ARG A 137 -13.00 -7.85 -10.12
C ARG A 137 -13.38 -6.56 -9.39
N HIS A 138 -12.39 -5.80 -8.95
CA HIS A 138 -12.53 -4.56 -8.20
C HIS A 138 -11.78 -3.45 -8.91
N PRO A 139 -12.23 -2.97 -10.08
CA PRO A 139 -11.54 -1.91 -10.79
C PRO A 139 -11.60 -0.61 -10.00
N ALA A 140 -10.45 0.05 -9.82
CA ALA A 140 -10.38 1.36 -9.17
C ALA A 140 -11.23 2.39 -9.94
N THR A 141 -12.20 3.02 -9.28
CA THR A 141 -13.11 4.01 -9.89
C THR A 141 -12.44 5.38 -9.99
N ARG A 142 -11.83 5.86 -8.90
CA ARG A 142 -11.12 7.15 -8.82
C ARG A 142 -9.94 7.26 -9.80
N TRP A 143 -9.36 6.13 -10.18
CA TRP A 143 -8.18 6.11 -11.04
C TRP A 143 -8.55 6.15 -12.51
N LYS A 144 -9.84 6.04 -12.87
CA LYS A 144 -10.28 6.14 -14.28
C LYS A 144 -10.29 7.58 -14.80
N ASP A 145 -10.44 8.58 -13.93
CA ASP A 145 -10.73 9.96 -14.35
C ASP A 145 -9.48 10.79 -14.66
N ASN A 146 -8.30 10.36 -14.21
CA ASN A 146 -7.01 11.02 -14.52
C ASN A 146 -6.39 10.60 -15.87
N HIS A 147 -7.07 9.75 -16.65
CA HIS A 147 -6.48 9.06 -17.81
C HIS A 147 -6.95 9.60 -19.19
N SER A 148 -7.37 10.87 -19.29
CA SER A 148 -7.78 11.48 -20.57
C SER A 148 -6.62 11.84 -21.52
N ARG A 149 -5.37 11.50 -21.18
CA ARG A 149 -4.21 11.63 -22.07
C ARG A 149 -3.35 10.35 -22.02
N GLY A 150 -3.58 9.43 -22.95
CA GLY A 150 -2.58 8.52 -23.53
C GLY A 150 -1.88 7.45 -22.67
N ASP A 151 -1.85 7.57 -21.34
CA ASP A 151 -1.06 6.67 -20.50
C ASP A 151 -1.90 5.51 -19.98
N ARG A 152 -1.63 4.30 -20.48
CA ARG A 152 -2.24 3.07 -20.01
C ARG A 152 -1.88 2.84 -18.54
N PHE A 153 -2.87 2.42 -17.75
CA PHE A 153 -2.70 1.90 -16.40
C PHE A 153 -1.48 0.96 -16.35
N ASN A 154 -0.40 1.36 -15.67
CA ASN A 154 0.81 0.55 -15.56
C ASN A 154 0.75 -0.28 -14.27
N LEU A 155 -0.09 -1.33 -14.26
CA LEU A 155 0.04 -2.43 -13.30
C LEU A 155 1.35 -3.14 -13.67
N GLN A 156 2.47 -2.72 -13.10
CA GLN A 156 3.72 -3.46 -13.23
C GLN A 156 3.62 -4.76 -12.41
N PHE A 157 2.99 -5.77 -13.00
CA PHE A 157 3.15 -7.14 -12.55
C PHE A 157 4.50 -7.65 -13.05
N HIS A 158 5.51 -7.67 -12.18
CA HIS A 158 6.69 -8.48 -12.44
C HIS A 158 6.30 -9.95 -12.29
N ARG A 159 6.05 -10.61 -13.43
CA ARG A 159 5.95 -12.07 -13.50
C ARG A 159 7.26 -12.65 -12.96
N ALA A 160 7.23 -13.28 -11.79
CA ALA A 160 8.19 -14.32 -11.47
C ALA A 160 7.85 -15.54 -12.34
N SER A 161 8.27 -15.51 -13.61
CA SER A 161 8.23 -16.71 -14.45
C SER A 161 9.24 -17.71 -13.87
N ARG A 162 8.87 -19.00 -13.81
CA ARG A 162 9.67 -20.10 -13.24
C ARG A 162 11.02 -20.35 -13.96
N THR A 163 11.41 -19.49 -14.88
CA THR A 163 12.62 -19.60 -15.68
C THR A 163 13.24 -18.21 -15.72
N GLY A 164 14.31 -18.00 -14.97
CA GLY A 164 14.96 -16.72 -14.84
C GLY A 164 15.39 -16.13 -16.19
N CYS A 165 15.06 -14.86 -16.41
CA CYS A 165 15.82 -13.89 -17.20
C CYS A 165 15.12 -12.53 -17.11
N THR A 166 15.89 -11.50 -16.81
CA THR A 166 15.53 -10.09 -17.02
C THR A 166 15.13 -9.85 -18.47
N ALA A 167 14.00 -9.18 -18.71
CA ALA A 167 13.71 -8.57 -20.00
C ALA A 167 12.80 -7.34 -19.81
N ASP A 168 13.44 -6.18 -19.98
CA ASP A 168 12.81 -4.91 -20.35
C ASP A 168 12.11 -5.09 -21.70
N LEU A 169 10.84 -4.70 -21.80
CA LEU A 169 10.12 -4.64 -23.07
C LEU A 169 9.09 -3.50 -23.03
N ARG A 170 9.59 -2.32 -23.39
CA ARG A 170 8.81 -1.30 -24.10
C ARG A 170 8.15 -1.94 -25.31
N LEU A 171 6.85 -1.72 -25.49
CA LEU A 171 6.21 -1.85 -26.79
C LEU A 171 5.42 -0.58 -27.09
N CYS A 172 6.11 0.30 -27.83
CA CYS A 172 5.51 1.16 -28.84
C CYS A 172 4.58 0.33 -29.73
N GLN A 173 3.28 0.62 -29.71
CA GLN A 173 2.44 0.97 -30.86
C GLN A 173 1.29 1.83 -30.35
#